data_AF-A8FES2-F1
#
_entry.id   AF-A8FES2-F1
#
_cell.length_a   1.000
_cell.length_b   1.000
_cell.length_c   1.000
_cell.angle_alpha   90.00
_cell.angle_beta   90.00
_cell.angle_gamma   90.00
#
_symmetry.space_group_name_H-M   'P 1'
#
loop_
_entity.id
_entity.type
_entity.pdbx_description
1 polymer ?
#
loop_
_entity_poly.entity_id
_entity_poly.type
_entity_poly.pdbx_seq_one_letter_code
_entity_poly.pdbx_strand_id
1 'polypeptide(L)'
;MKKDKVNVYRDPKKNEDYFKENVGMGLSFDLGVRKIYIHDQEIQLYYVNGLCDTQYVIYLLKELVEINDNEPESDDMARVIENRLVNQQVSKVETLDEAVDQVLSGLVAVVVEGENYAFIIDVRSYPGRMPEEPDTEKVVRGARDGFVENIIVNTALIRRRVRDEKLRYKMLKVGERSKADVCVCYIEDIADPDLVDIIEKEVSGIKVDGLTMSDKTIEEFIIKQGYNPFPLVRYTERPDVAANHILEGHVIIITDTSPSVIITPTTIFHHVQHAEEYRQAPAVGTFLRWVRFLGILCSTFLLPIWFLFILEPSLLPDHLSYIGFNKPSHIPVILQVFLADFGVEFLRMAAIHTPTALSTAMGLIAAVLIGQIAIDVGLFTPEVILYVSLAAIGTFTTPSYELSVANKIVRLIILALVAIFKLNGLIIGFTLLLIYLTSIRSLQTPYMWPFLPFNGKALWQVLIRTSVPGSKVRPSIVHPQNRSKIPPNS
;
A
#
# COMPACT_ATOMS: atom_id res chain seq x y z
N MET A 1 -15.77 24.57 8.64
CA MET A 1 -16.45 25.28 9.76
C MET A 1 -16.08 24.54 11.02
N LYS A 2 -15.69 25.22 12.10
CA LYS A 2 -15.64 24.56 13.42
C LYS A 2 -17.08 24.14 13.70
N LYS A 3 -17.36 22.83 13.72
CA LYS A 3 -18.61 22.32 14.31
C LYS A 3 -18.65 22.84 15.73
N ASP A 4 -19.81 23.32 16.17
CA ASP A 4 -20.01 23.56 17.60
C ASP A 4 -19.79 22.23 18.32
N LYS A 5 -18.87 22.22 19.30
CA LYS A 5 -18.53 21.01 20.03
C LYS A 5 -19.76 20.52 20.79
N VAL A 6 -20.04 19.23 20.69
CA VAL A 6 -21.20 18.62 21.35
C VAL A 6 -20.78 18.16 22.74
N ASN A 7 -21.48 18.64 23.78
CA ASN A 7 -21.22 18.20 25.15
C ASN A 7 -21.62 16.73 25.32
N VAL A 8 -20.96 16.03 26.25
CA VAL A 8 -21.37 14.69 26.67
C VAL A 8 -22.79 14.76 27.24
N TYR A 9 -23.67 13.90 26.71
CA TYR A 9 -25.05 13.83 27.17
C TYR A 9 -25.12 13.03 28.47
N ARG A 10 -26.03 13.43 29.36
CA ARG A 10 -26.38 12.62 30.54
C ARG A 10 -27.09 11.32 30.20
N ASP A 11 -27.75 11.31 29.03
CA ASP A 11 -28.43 10.14 28.49
C ASP A 11 -27.42 9.29 27.69
N PRO A 12 -27.07 8.08 28.17
CA PRO A 12 -26.08 7.22 27.54
C PRO A 12 -26.48 6.82 26.11
N LYS A 13 -27.78 6.74 25.82
CA LYS A 13 -28.26 6.41 24.47
C LYS A 13 -27.91 7.49 23.45
N LYS A 14 -27.99 8.76 23.83
CA LYS A 14 -27.62 9.89 22.95
C LYS A 14 -26.14 9.93 22.65
N ASN A 15 -25.29 9.55 23.61
CA ASN A 15 -23.85 9.42 23.37
C ASN A 15 -23.57 8.30 22.36
N GLU A 16 -24.22 7.15 22.51
CA GLU A 16 -24.07 6.04 21.58
C GLU A 16 -24.55 6.41 20.17
N ASP A 17 -25.71 7.06 20.05
CA ASP A 17 -26.24 7.52 18.77
C ASP A 17 -25.27 8.52 18.12
N TYR A 18 -24.65 9.42 18.89
CA TYR A 18 -23.61 10.33 18.38
C TYR A 18 -22.41 9.57 17.78
N PHE A 19 -21.91 8.54 18.47
CA PHE A 19 -20.79 7.71 17.99
C PHE A 19 -21.17 6.88 16.75
N LYS A 20 -22.41 6.38 16.68
CA LYS A 20 -22.93 5.67 15.49
C LYS A 20 -23.01 6.59 14.28
N GLU A 21 -23.57 7.79 14.45
CA GLU A 21 -23.81 8.73 13.36
C GLU A 21 -22.53 9.43 12.86
N ASN A 22 -21.64 9.86 13.77
CA ASN A 22 -20.48 10.66 13.38
C ASN A 22 -19.24 9.81 13.10
N VAL A 23 -19.01 8.77 13.91
CA VAL A 23 -17.78 7.95 13.85
C VAL A 23 -18.02 6.61 13.15
N GLY A 24 -19.26 6.31 12.76
CA GLY A 24 -19.62 5.08 12.09
C GLY A 24 -19.50 3.84 12.98
N MET A 25 -19.74 4.00 14.30
CA MET A 25 -19.74 2.87 15.23
C MET A 25 -20.81 1.83 14.83
N GLY A 26 -20.41 0.56 14.73
CA GLY A 26 -21.27 -0.52 14.22
C GLY A 26 -21.24 -0.68 12.69
N LEU A 27 -20.78 0.32 11.95
CA LEU A 27 -20.45 0.21 10.52
C LEU A 27 -18.96 -0.10 10.30
N SER A 28 -18.09 0.56 11.07
CA SER A 28 -16.65 0.30 11.09
C SER A 28 -16.33 -0.77 12.11
N PHE A 29 -15.61 -1.81 11.68
CA PHE A 29 -15.25 -2.98 12.49
C PHE A 29 -14.35 -2.68 13.69
N ASP A 30 -13.50 -1.67 13.58
CA ASP A 30 -12.45 -1.41 14.55
C ASP A 30 -12.92 -0.67 15.81
N LEU A 31 -14.14 -0.11 15.80
CA LEU A 31 -14.73 0.61 16.93
C LEU A 31 -15.66 -0.29 17.73
N GLY A 32 -15.48 -0.31 19.05
CA GLY A 32 -16.29 -1.07 19.99
C GLY A 32 -16.95 -0.19 21.03
N VAL A 33 -18.12 -0.63 21.51
CA VAL A 33 -18.74 -0.14 22.73
C VAL A 33 -19.06 -1.33 23.64
N ARG A 34 -18.64 -1.24 24.90
CA ARG A 34 -19.00 -2.21 25.94
C ARG A 34 -19.88 -1.51 26.97
N LYS A 35 -21.07 -2.05 27.17
CA LYS A 35 -22.04 -1.56 28.14
C LYS A 35 -22.09 -2.48 29.35
N ILE A 36 -22.06 -1.89 30.53
CA ILE A 36 -22.23 -2.58 31.82
C ILE A 36 -23.17 -1.75 32.70
N TYR A 37 -23.80 -2.41 33.67
CA TYR A 37 -24.60 -1.73 34.69
C TYR A 37 -23.87 -1.82 36.02
N ILE A 38 -23.68 -0.67 36.67
CA ILE A 38 -23.26 -0.59 38.06
C ILE A 38 -24.45 -0.10 38.85
N HIS A 39 -24.98 -0.97 39.72
CA HIS A 39 -26.29 -0.85 40.34
C HIS A 39 -27.34 -0.52 39.25
N ASP A 40 -28.03 0.62 39.35
CA ASP A 40 -29.05 1.05 38.39
C ASP A 40 -28.54 2.04 37.32
N GLN A 41 -27.23 2.27 37.22
CA GLN A 41 -26.64 3.19 36.24
C GLN A 41 -25.92 2.47 35.09
N GLU A 42 -26.21 2.87 33.85
CA GLU A 42 -25.52 2.39 32.66
C GLU A 42 -24.16 3.08 32.49
N ILE A 43 -23.12 2.28 32.23
CA ILE A 43 -21.78 2.76 31.91
C ILE A 43 -21.35 2.20 30.57
N GLN A 44 -20.82 3.09 29.74
CA GLN A 44 -20.42 2.77 28.38
C GLN A 44 -18.93 3.02 28.19
N LEU A 45 -18.21 1.99 27.74
CA LEU A 45 -16.79 2.05 27.41
C LEU A 45 -16.63 2.04 25.90
N TYR A 46 -16.06 3.10 25.35
CA TYR A 46 -15.79 3.29 23.93
C TYR A 46 -14.30 3.12 23.64
N TYR A 47 -13.96 2.33 22.63
CA TYR A 47 -12.57 1.97 22.35
C TYR A 47 -12.34 1.53 20.90
N VAL A 48 -11.06 1.52 20.48
CA VAL A 48 -10.63 0.97 19.20
C VAL A 48 -9.95 -0.37 19.43
N ASN A 49 -10.53 -1.46 18.93
CA ASN A 49 -10.14 -2.85 19.21
C ASN A 49 -8.63 -3.10 19.03
N GLY A 50 -8.04 -2.60 17.94
CA GLY A 50 -6.64 -2.87 17.62
C GLY A 50 -5.62 -1.89 18.21
N LEU A 51 -6.06 -0.87 18.97
CA LEU A 51 -5.17 0.12 19.60
C LEU A 51 -5.16 0.05 21.14
N CYS A 52 -6.03 -0.78 21.73
CA CYS A 52 -6.14 -0.95 23.17
C CYS A 52 -5.63 -2.34 23.59
N ASP A 53 -5.03 -2.44 24.77
CA ASP A 53 -4.71 -3.75 25.35
C ASP A 53 -5.97 -4.43 25.89
N THR A 54 -6.29 -5.62 25.35
CA THR A 54 -7.46 -6.37 25.78
C THR A 54 -7.38 -6.75 27.26
N GLN A 55 -6.19 -7.04 27.80
CA GLN A 55 -6.03 -7.42 29.21
C GLN A 55 -6.37 -6.25 30.15
N TYR A 56 -5.91 -5.03 29.81
CA TYR A 56 -6.23 -3.85 30.62
C TYR A 56 -7.69 -3.43 30.50
N VAL A 57 -8.32 -3.61 29.34
CA VAL A 57 -9.77 -3.38 29.19
C VAL A 57 -10.57 -4.38 30.04
N ILE A 58 -10.20 -5.66 30.04
CA ILE A 58 -10.83 -6.67 30.91
C ILE A 58 -10.65 -6.32 32.39
N TYR A 59 -9.44 -5.89 32.78
CA TYR A 59 -9.17 -5.47 34.16
C TYR A 59 -10.05 -4.28 34.58
N LEU A 60 -10.16 -3.25 33.72
CA LEU A 60 -11.07 -2.13 33.93
C LEU A 60 -12.53 -2.58 34.12
N LEU A 61 -13.02 -3.42 33.23
CA LEU A 61 -14.39 -3.93 33.32
C LEU A 61 -14.62 -4.72 34.61
N LYS A 62 -13.63 -5.50 35.04
CA LYS A 62 -13.72 -6.28 36.27
C LYS A 62 -13.80 -5.38 37.51
N GLU A 63 -12.90 -4.41 37.63
CA GLU A 63 -12.89 -3.44 38.73
C GLU A 63 -14.20 -2.65 38.80
N LEU A 64 -14.75 -2.27 37.64
CA LEU A 64 -16.05 -1.58 37.57
C LEU A 64 -17.21 -2.49 37.99
N VAL A 65 -17.27 -3.74 37.53
CA VAL A 65 -18.36 -4.66 37.90
C VAL A 65 -18.30 -5.04 39.39
N GLU A 66 -17.12 -5.16 39.97
CA GLU A 66 -16.94 -5.48 41.41
C GLU A 66 -17.47 -4.38 42.34
N ILE A 67 -17.76 -3.17 41.85
CA ILE A 67 -18.43 -2.10 42.63
C ILE A 67 -19.82 -2.55 43.08
N ASN A 68 -20.53 -3.37 42.28
CA ASN A 68 -21.86 -3.88 42.62
C ASN A 68 -21.87 -4.73 43.89
N ASP A 69 -20.79 -5.48 44.13
CA ASP A 69 -20.71 -6.42 45.24
C ASP A 69 -20.08 -5.79 46.49
N ASN A 70 -19.21 -4.79 46.31
CA ASN A 70 -18.35 -4.28 47.37
C ASN A 70 -18.72 -2.88 47.88
N GLU A 71 -19.48 -2.10 47.10
CA GLU A 71 -19.85 -0.73 47.47
C GLU A 71 -21.37 -0.55 47.48
N PRO A 72 -21.91 0.14 48.50
CA PRO A 72 -23.32 0.49 48.51
C PRO A 72 -23.62 1.49 47.37
N GLU A 73 -24.88 1.53 46.97
CA GLU A 73 -25.38 2.55 46.06
C GLU A 73 -25.05 3.96 46.61
N SER A 74 -24.59 4.84 45.72
CA SER A 74 -24.11 6.17 46.06
C SER A 74 -24.74 7.23 45.16
N ASP A 75 -25.11 8.37 45.73
CA ASP A 75 -25.60 9.53 44.98
C ASP A 75 -24.55 10.11 44.02
N ASP A 76 -23.25 9.85 44.27
CA ASP A 76 -22.11 10.31 43.45
C ASP A 76 -21.32 9.10 42.93
N MET A 77 -22.02 8.24 42.19
CA MET A 77 -21.43 7.05 41.57
C MET A 77 -20.26 7.39 40.64
N ALA A 78 -20.30 8.53 39.96
CA ALA A 78 -19.23 9.00 39.08
C ALA A 78 -17.89 9.16 39.83
N ARG A 79 -17.93 9.68 41.07
CA ARG A 79 -16.74 9.78 41.92
C ARG A 79 -16.25 8.44 42.43
N VAL A 80 -17.16 7.50 42.73
CA VAL A 80 -16.80 6.13 43.08
C VAL A 80 -16.05 5.46 41.91
N ILE A 81 -16.61 5.57 40.71
CA ILE A 81 -16.01 5.07 39.47
C ILE A 81 -14.63 5.70 39.26
N GLU A 82 -14.51 7.04 39.31
CA GLU A 82 -13.24 7.75 39.15
C GLU A 82 -12.15 7.20 40.07
N ASN A 83 -12.50 6.91 41.33
CA ASN A 83 -11.58 6.38 42.32
C ASN A 83 -11.19 4.90 42.08
N ARG A 84 -11.97 4.16 41.29
CA ARG A 84 -11.72 2.77 40.89
C ARG A 84 -11.04 2.64 39.52
N LEU A 85 -10.96 3.74 38.76
CA LEU A 85 -10.12 3.83 37.58
C LEU A 85 -8.64 3.98 38.00
N VAL A 86 -8.03 2.88 38.47
CA VAL A 86 -6.67 2.84 39.03
C VAL A 86 -5.54 3.02 38.00
N ASN A 87 -5.87 3.41 36.77
CA ASN A 87 -4.90 3.65 35.70
C ASN A 87 -4.00 4.84 36.01
N GLN A 88 -2.77 4.82 35.46
CA GLN A 88 -1.78 5.86 35.69
C GLN A 88 -2.25 7.26 35.25
N GLN A 89 -3.07 7.34 34.20
CA GLN A 89 -3.64 8.59 33.70
C GLN A 89 -5.14 8.42 33.46
N VAL A 90 -5.91 9.22 34.19
CA VAL A 90 -7.35 9.40 34.01
C VAL A 90 -7.60 10.90 33.87
N SER A 91 -8.37 11.30 32.87
CA SER A 91 -8.73 12.70 32.64
C SER A 91 -10.20 12.82 32.28
N LYS A 92 -10.79 14.00 32.51
CA LYS A 92 -12.19 14.28 32.15
C LYS A 92 -12.23 15.09 30.86
N VAL A 93 -13.15 14.74 29.98
CA VAL A 93 -13.50 15.54 28.80
C VAL A 93 -14.99 15.87 28.83
N GLU A 94 -15.34 17.11 28.49
CA GLU A 94 -16.73 17.59 28.55
C GLU A 94 -17.45 17.46 27.20
N THR A 95 -16.70 17.23 26.12
CA THR A 95 -17.24 17.17 24.76
C THR A 95 -17.03 15.81 24.11
N LEU A 96 -18.02 15.37 23.33
CA LEU A 96 -17.96 14.14 22.58
C LEU A 96 -16.92 14.19 21.46
N ASP A 97 -16.71 15.35 20.82
CA ASP A 97 -15.64 15.52 19.84
C ASP A 97 -14.26 15.22 20.44
N GLU A 98 -13.99 15.72 21.65
CA GLU A 98 -12.74 15.40 22.35
C GLU A 98 -12.66 13.93 22.75
N ALA A 99 -13.77 13.33 23.22
CA ALA A 99 -13.82 11.91 23.52
C ALA A 99 -13.51 11.06 22.28
N VAL A 100 -14.05 11.41 21.11
CA VAL A 100 -13.79 10.75 19.83
C VAL A 100 -12.32 10.86 19.45
N ASP A 101 -11.72 12.05 19.51
CA ASP A 101 -10.29 12.25 19.24
C ASP A 101 -9.40 11.36 20.12
N GLN A 102 -9.74 11.24 21.41
CA GLN A 102 -9.01 10.39 22.34
C GLN A 102 -9.21 8.89 22.01
N VAL A 103 -10.44 8.46 21.73
CA VAL A 103 -10.76 7.07 21.37
C VAL A 103 -10.04 6.65 20.08
N LEU A 104 -10.07 7.49 19.04
CA LEU A 104 -9.36 7.24 17.77
C LEU A 104 -7.83 7.22 17.94
N SER A 105 -7.31 7.78 19.03
CA SER A 105 -5.90 7.67 19.41
C SER A 105 -5.56 6.36 20.16
N GLY A 106 -6.55 5.53 20.49
CA GLY A 106 -6.41 4.26 21.20
C GLY A 106 -6.68 4.33 22.71
N LEU A 107 -7.16 5.47 23.23
CA LEU A 107 -7.60 5.58 24.62
C LEU A 107 -9.02 5.02 24.77
N VAL A 108 -9.42 4.70 26.00
CA VAL A 108 -10.81 4.31 26.30
C VAL A 108 -11.55 5.51 26.85
N ALA A 109 -12.73 5.79 26.31
CA ALA A 109 -13.66 6.77 26.90
C ALA A 109 -14.75 6.02 27.68
N VAL A 110 -14.90 6.36 28.96
CA VAL A 110 -15.92 5.80 29.85
C VAL A 110 -16.95 6.89 30.14
N VAL A 111 -18.19 6.65 29.72
CA VAL A 111 -19.33 7.53 29.95
C VAL A 111 -20.20 6.90 31.03
N VAL A 112 -20.54 7.70 32.04
CA VAL A 112 -21.41 7.31 33.15
C VAL A 112 -22.76 7.99 32.96
N GLU A 113 -23.85 7.23 33.08
CA GLU A 113 -25.20 7.77 33.04
C GLU A 113 -25.41 8.88 34.08
N GLY A 114 -26.08 9.96 33.68
CA GLY A 114 -26.33 11.12 34.54
C GLY A 114 -25.25 12.21 34.49
N GLU A 115 -24.04 11.89 34.02
CA GLU A 115 -22.91 12.82 33.97
C GLU A 115 -22.80 13.57 32.63
N ASN A 116 -22.19 14.76 32.66
CA ASN A 116 -21.97 15.60 31.48
C ASN A 116 -20.50 15.62 31.03
N TYR A 117 -19.73 14.61 31.42
CA TYR A 117 -18.34 14.42 31.02
C TYR A 117 -18.05 12.92 30.86
N ALA A 118 -16.97 12.60 30.15
CA ALA A 118 -16.45 11.25 30.01
C ALA A 118 -15.07 11.15 30.65
N PHE A 119 -14.76 9.99 31.24
CA PHE A 119 -13.41 9.67 31.69
C PHE A 119 -12.59 9.10 30.53
N ILE A 120 -11.40 9.64 30.31
CA ILE A 120 -10.45 9.14 29.33
C ILE A 120 -9.34 8.40 30.06
N ILE A 121 -9.14 7.15 29.68
CA ILE A 121 -8.23 6.22 30.34
C ILE A 121 -7.17 5.75 29.35
N ASP A 122 -5.90 5.81 29.78
CA ASP A 122 -4.80 5.28 28.98
C ASP A 122 -4.62 3.77 29.18
N VAL A 123 -4.98 3.02 28.12
CA VAL A 123 -4.73 1.58 27.96
C VAL A 123 -4.13 1.29 26.58
N ARG A 124 -3.50 2.30 25.97
CA ARG A 124 -2.99 2.19 24.60
C ARG A 124 -1.93 1.10 24.51
N SER A 125 -2.19 0.15 23.63
CA SER A 125 -1.20 -0.83 23.20
C SER A 125 -1.12 -0.72 21.69
N TYR A 126 -0.18 0.10 21.23
CA TYR A 126 0.08 0.18 19.81
C TYR A 126 0.80 -1.09 19.38
N PRO A 127 0.44 -1.68 18.22
CA PRO A 127 1.23 -2.76 17.64
C PRO A 127 2.71 -2.34 17.56
N GLY A 128 3.56 -3.00 18.34
CA GLY A 128 4.94 -2.58 18.60
C GLY A 128 5.86 -3.76 18.92
N ARG A 129 6.69 -4.13 17.93
CA ARG A 129 7.68 -5.23 17.82
C ARG A 129 7.15 -6.67 17.98
N MET A 130 7.35 -7.59 17.03
CA MET A 130 8.22 -7.58 15.84
C MET A 130 7.44 -7.71 14.50
N PRO A 131 6.93 -6.62 13.89
CA PRO A 131 6.82 -6.58 12.43
C PRO A 131 8.24 -6.44 11.88
N GLU A 132 8.69 -7.39 11.07
CA GLU A 132 9.96 -7.28 10.36
C GLU A 132 9.92 -6.12 9.35
N GLU A 133 11.09 -5.62 8.96
CA GLU A 133 11.17 -4.59 7.91
C GLU A 133 10.59 -5.19 6.61
N PRO A 134 9.70 -4.47 5.88
CA PRO A 134 9.09 -4.99 4.65
C PRO A 134 10.18 -5.43 3.68
N ASP A 135 10.08 -6.64 3.15
CA ASP A 135 11.13 -7.22 2.31
C ASP A 135 11.20 -6.53 0.94
N THR A 136 10.05 -6.07 0.45
CA THR A 136 9.94 -5.47 -0.89
C THR A 136 10.10 -3.94 -0.89
N GLU A 137 9.75 -3.24 0.19
CA GLU A 137 9.77 -1.76 0.27
C GLU A 137 10.67 -1.20 1.39
N LYS A 138 11.96 -1.55 1.39
CA LYS A 138 12.98 -1.07 2.36
C LYS A 138 13.28 0.42 2.21
N VAL A 139 13.50 1.12 3.32
CA VAL A 139 13.82 2.57 3.34
C VAL A 139 14.97 2.90 4.28
N VAL A 140 15.80 3.86 3.90
CA VAL A 140 16.98 4.26 4.68
C VAL A 140 16.58 4.98 5.97
N ARG A 141 15.49 5.76 5.92
CA ARG A 141 14.93 6.48 7.06
C ARG A 141 13.44 6.32 7.06
N GLY A 142 12.84 5.83 8.14
CA GLY A 142 11.40 5.87 8.29
C GLY A 142 10.76 4.84 9.18
N ALA A 143 9.43 4.77 9.07
CA ALA A 143 8.65 3.74 9.72
C ALA A 143 9.05 2.39 9.09
N ARG A 144 9.45 1.45 9.95
CA ARG A 144 9.88 0.09 9.58
C ARG A 144 8.80 -0.95 9.88
N ASP A 145 7.66 -0.51 10.40
CA ASP A 145 6.50 -1.37 10.59
C ASP A 145 5.93 -1.74 9.23
N GLY A 146 6.01 -3.02 8.90
CA GLY A 146 5.23 -3.64 7.84
C GLY A 146 3.85 -4.09 8.34
N PHE A 147 2.94 -4.32 7.40
CA PHE A 147 1.76 -5.13 7.64
C PHE A 147 2.17 -6.56 8.01
N VAL A 148 1.26 -7.25 8.69
CA VAL A 148 1.43 -8.64 9.15
C VAL A 148 0.21 -9.44 8.71
N GLU A 149 0.18 -10.73 8.96
CA GLU A 149 -0.90 -11.63 8.53
C GLU A 149 -2.21 -11.43 9.31
N ASN A 150 -2.25 -10.54 10.31
CA ASN A 150 -3.41 -10.32 11.17
C ASN A 150 -4.17 -9.04 10.78
N ILE A 151 -5.43 -9.21 10.37
CA ILE A 151 -6.28 -8.10 9.92
C ILE A 151 -6.57 -7.03 11.00
N ILE A 152 -6.69 -7.43 12.27
CA ILE A 152 -6.91 -6.50 13.40
C ILE A 152 -5.67 -5.61 13.58
N VAL A 153 -4.48 -6.20 13.47
CA VAL A 153 -3.21 -5.45 13.54
C VAL A 153 -3.07 -4.51 12.34
N ASN A 154 -3.39 -4.98 11.14
CA ASN A 154 -3.28 -4.18 9.92
C ASN A 154 -4.22 -2.96 9.94
N THR A 155 -5.47 -3.14 10.37
CA THR A 155 -6.42 -2.03 10.54
C THR A 155 -5.95 -1.04 11.61
N ALA A 156 -5.38 -1.51 12.72
CA ALA A 156 -4.78 -0.66 13.74
C ALA A 156 -3.59 0.16 13.23
N LEU A 157 -2.70 -0.43 12.42
CA LEU A 157 -1.53 0.24 11.85
C LEU A 157 -1.93 1.41 10.93
N ILE A 158 -3.04 1.28 10.21
CA ILE A 158 -3.63 2.35 9.40
C ILE A 158 -4.32 3.39 10.31
N ARG A 159 -5.18 2.97 11.25
CA ARG A 159 -5.90 3.87 12.17
C ARG A 159 -4.95 4.73 13.02
N ARG A 160 -3.81 4.18 13.43
CA ARG A 160 -2.76 4.92 14.16
C ARG A 160 -2.27 6.16 13.39
N ARG A 161 -2.29 6.10 12.05
CA ARG A 161 -1.88 7.18 11.14
C ARG A 161 -3.05 8.05 10.69
N VAL A 162 -4.22 7.44 10.47
CA VAL A 162 -5.45 8.11 10.01
C VAL A 162 -6.49 8.06 11.13
N ARG A 163 -6.50 9.10 11.97
CA ARG A 163 -7.44 9.25 13.09
C ARG A 163 -8.67 10.06 12.69
N ASP A 164 -9.22 9.74 11.52
CA ASP A 164 -10.39 10.43 10.97
C ASP A 164 -11.67 9.68 11.39
N GLU A 165 -12.67 10.42 11.86
CA GLU A 165 -13.98 9.89 12.27
C GLU A 165 -14.71 9.19 11.12
N LYS A 166 -14.42 9.57 9.88
CA LYS A 166 -15.06 9.06 8.65
C LYS A 166 -14.29 7.93 7.98
N LEU A 167 -13.17 7.50 8.55
CA LEU A 167 -12.48 6.29 8.08
C LEU A 167 -13.29 5.06 8.48
N ARG A 168 -13.71 4.28 7.48
CA ARG A 168 -14.55 3.08 7.59
C ARG A 168 -13.71 1.83 7.32
N TYR A 169 -13.94 0.81 8.14
CA TYR A 169 -13.48 -0.56 7.90
C TYR A 169 -14.69 -1.48 7.80
N LYS A 170 -15.09 -1.84 6.58
CA LYS A 170 -16.20 -2.76 6.34
C LYS A 170 -15.70 -4.18 6.21
N MET A 171 -16.06 -5.03 7.17
CA MET A 171 -15.70 -6.45 7.17
C MET A 171 -16.69 -7.27 6.35
N LEU A 172 -16.16 -8.08 5.46
CA LEU A 172 -16.86 -9.02 4.60
C LEU A 172 -16.30 -10.42 4.85
N LYS A 173 -17.17 -11.42 4.73
CA LYS A 173 -16.78 -12.84 4.83
C LYS A 173 -16.87 -13.48 3.46
N VAL A 174 -15.75 -14.01 2.98
CA VAL A 174 -15.62 -14.58 1.64
C VAL A 174 -15.24 -16.06 1.72
N GLY A 175 -15.93 -16.90 0.94
CA GLY A 175 -15.70 -18.34 0.87
C GLY A 175 -16.87 -19.20 1.37
N GLU A 176 -17.06 -20.37 0.75
CA GLU A 176 -18.17 -21.28 1.05
C GLU A 176 -17.81 -22.31 2.14
N ARG A 177 -16.64 -22.95 2.05
CA ARG A 177 -16.18 -23.94 3.04
C ARG A 177 -15.36 -23.30 4.15
N SER A 178 -14.47 -22.39 3.78
CA SER A 178 -13.67 -21.59 4.71
C SER A 178 -13.97 -20.12 4.48
N LYS A 179 -14.60 -19.49 5.48
CA LYS A 179 -14.93 -18.07 5.45
C LYS A 179 -13.71 -17.27 5.92
N ALA A 180 -13.01 -16.67 4.99
CA ALA A 180 -11.94 -15.73 5.28
C ALA A 180 -12.51 -14.31 5.46
N ASP A 181 -11.86 -13.55 6.34
CA ASP A 181 -12.23 -12.16 6.62
C ASP A 181 -11.50 -11.23 5.65
N VAL A 182 -12.26 -10.36 4.99
CA VAL A 182 -11.77 -9.34 4.06
C VAL A 182 -12.31 -7.99 4.49
N CYS A 183 -11.46 -6.98 4.60
CA CYS A 183 -11.84 -5.64 5.00
C CYS A 183 -11.69 -4.64 3.85
N VAL A 184 -12.76 -3.91 3.55
CA VAL A 184 -12.75 -2.77 2.63
C VAL A 184 -12.59 -1.50 3.46
N CYS A 185 -11.51 -0.75 3.19
CA CYS A 185 -11.08 0.42 3.95
C CYS A 185 -11.07 1.68 3.07
N TYR A 186 -11.76 2.73 3.52
CA TYR A 186 -11.88 4.01 2.80
C TYR A 186 -12.33 5.15 3.74
N ILE A 187 -12.19 6.40 3.31
CA ILE A 187 -12.79 7.55 4.01
C ILE A 187 -14.09 7.95 3.32
N GLU A 188 -15.20 7.94 4.05
CA GLU A 188 -16.56 8.06 3.52
C GLU A 188 -16.84 9.36 2.74
N ASP A 189 -16.24 10.50 3.13
CA ASP A 189 -16.43 11.79 2.47
C ASP A 189 -15.30 12.17 1.50
N ILE A 190 -14.38 11.24 1.24
CA ILE A 190 -13.29 11.43 0.28
C ILE A 190 -13.41 10.43 -0.85
N ALA A 191 -13.59 9.14 -0.57
CA ALA A 191 -13.64 8.09 -1.57
C ALA A 191 -14.87 8.23 -2.48
N ASP A 192 -14.74 7.75 -3.70
CA ASP A 192 -15.84 7.65 -4.66
C ASP A 192 -16.84 6.56 -4.21
N PRO A 193 -18.11 6.90 -3.89
CA PRO A 193 -19.11 5.93 -3.45
C PRO A 193 -19.34 4.82 -4.48
N ASP A 194 -19.34 5.16 -5.77
CA ASP A 194 -19.60 4.19 -6.84
C ASP A 194 -18.48 3.13 -6.88
N LEU A 195 -17.23 3.55 -6.66
CA LEU A 195 -16.08 2.65 -6.58
C LEU A 195 -16.18 1.72 -5.37
N VAL A 196 -16.54 2.27 -4.21
CA VAL A 196 -16.72 1.50 -2.96
C VAL A 196 -17.79 0.42 -3.17
N ASP A 197 -18.95 0.79 -3.72
CA ASP A 197 -20.05 -0.13 -3.99
C ASP A 197 -19.67 -1.24 -4.98
N ILE A 198 -18.90 -0.91 -6.02
CA ILE A 198 -18.39 -1.90 -6.98
C ILE A 198 -17.47 -2.90 -6.27
N ILE A 199 -16.52 -2.42 -5.47
CA ILE A 199 -15.58 -3.29 -4.75
C ILE A 199 -16.33 -4.17 -3.76
N GLU A 200 -17.24 -3.62 -2.97
CA GLU A 200 -18.04 -4.39 -2.02
C GLU A 200 -18.90 -5.47 -2.69
N LYS A 201 -19.50 -5.13 -3.84
CA LYS A 201 -20.29 -6.08 -4.62
C LYS A 201 -19.43 -7.18 -5.24
N GLU A 202 -18.30 -6.84 -5.83
CA GLU A 202 -17.40 -7.85 -6.42
C GLU A 202 -16.81 -8.76 -5.33
N VAL A 203 -16.36 -8.21 -4.18
CA VAL A 203 -15.85 -9.00 -3.04
C VAL A 203 -16.91 -9.91 -2.46
N SER A 204 -18.13 -9.41 -2.23
CA SER A 204 -19.23 -10.21 -1.70
C SER A 204 -19.75 -11.26 -2.69
N GLY A 205 -19.52 -11.04 -3.99
CA GLY A 205 -19.90 -11.94 -5.08
C GLY A 205 -18.94 -13.10 -5.31
N ILE A 206 -17.78 -13.12 -4.65
CA ILE A 206 -16.76 -14.17 -4.81
C ILE A 206 -17.30 -15.51 -4.29
N LYS A 207 -17.40 -16.50 -5.18
CA LYS A 207 -17.82 -17.87 -4.85
C LYS A 207 -16.65 -18.83 -5.05
N VAL A 208 -15.99 -19.18 -3.95
CA VAL A 208 -14.89 -20.14 -3.89
C VAL A 208 -15.00 -20.99 -2.62
N ASP A 209 -14.39 -22.18 -2.61
CA ASP A 209 -14.35 -23.02 -1.41
C ASP A 209 -13.63 -22.31 -0.24
N GLY A 210 -12.56 -21.53 -0.53
CA GLY A 210 -11.86 -20.71 0.46
C GLY A 210 -10.74 -19.88 -0.18
N LEU A 211 -10.23 -18.89 0.54
CA LEU A 211 -9.18 -17.96 0.11
C LEU A 211 -7.81 -18.35 0.68
N THR A 212 -7.25 -19.48 0.26
CA THR A 212 -5.95 -19.96 0.78
C THR A 212 -4.76 -19.17 0.25
N MET A 213 -4.85 -18.60 -0.95
CA MET A 213 -3.86 -17.68 -1.53
C MET A 213 -4.27 -16.20 -1.31
N SER A 214 -4.97 -15.96 -0.19
CA SER A 214 -5.39 -14.66 0.37
C SER A 214 -5.66 -13.55 -0.66
N ASP A 215 -4.70 -12.66 -0.88
CA ASP A 215 -4.86 -11.39 -1.59
C ASP A 215 -4.90 -11.51 -3.12
N LYS A 216 -4.05 -12.35 -3.74
CA LYS A 216 -4.02 -12.50 -5.20
C LYS A 216 -5.31 -13.11 -5.75
N THR A 217 -5.91 -14.04 -5.01
CA THR A 217 -7.20 -14.65 -5.41
C THR A 217 -8.29 -13.58 -5.45
N ILE A 218 -8.35 -12.70 -4.46
CA ILE A 218 -9.32 -11.60 -4.42
C ILE A 218 -9.12 -10.65 -5.60
N GLU A 219 -7.87 -10.28 -5.90
CA GLU A 219 -7.56 -9.44 -7.07
C GLU A 219 -8.09 -10.06 -8.37
N GLU A 220 -7.85 -11.36 -8.60
CA GLU A 220 -8.27 -12.04 -9.83
C GLU A 220 -9.80 -12.00 -10.02
N PHE A 221 -10.56 -12.15 -8.93
CA PHE A 221 -12.02 -12.05 -8.98
C PHE A 221 -12.52 -10.63 -9.23
N ILE A 222 -11.93 -9.63 -8.58
CA ILE A 222 -12.36 -8.23 -8.69
C ILE A 222 -11.99 -7.65 -10.06
N ILE A 223 -10.75 -7.85 -10.49
CA ILE A 223 -10.16 -7.17 -11.65
C ILE A 223 -10.37 -7.95 -12.94
N LYS A 224 -10.39 -9.28 -12.87
CA LYS A 224 -10.51 -10.17 -14.05
C LYS A 224 -9.44 -9.89 -15.10
N GLN A 225 -8.19 -9.73 -14.64
CA GLN A 225 -7.03 -9.29 -15.45
C GLN A 225 -6.69 -10.20 -16.64
N GLY A 226 -7.03 -11.50 -16.58
CA GLY A 226 -6.72 -12.47 -17.64
C GLY A 226 -5.22 -12.59 -17.89
N TYR A 227 -4.79 -12.56 -19.15
CA TYR A 227 -3.37 -12.68 -19.55
C TYR A 227 -2.62 -11.33 -19.62
N ASN A 228 -3.22 -10.24 -19.13
CA ASN A 228 -2.52 -8.96 -19.12
C ASN A 228 -1.34 -8.99 -18.12
N PRO A 229 -0.09 -8.75 -18.55
CA PRO A 229 1.06 -8.81 -17.64
C PRO A 229 1.18 -7.58 -16.74
N PHE A 230 0.52 -6.46 -17.06
CA PHE A 230 0.65 -5.22 -16.28
C PHE A 230 -0.21 -5.27 -15.01
N PRO A 231 0.34 -4.83 -13.87
CA PRO A 231 -0.42 -4.81 -12.62
C PRO A 231 -1.53 -3.76 -12.67
N LEU A 232 -2.73 -4.17 -12.27
CA LEU A 232 -3.92 -3.33 -12.23
C LEU A 232 -4.32 -2.90 -10.81
N VAL A 233 -3.67 -3.47 -9.80
CA VAL A 233 -3.75 -3.06 -8.40
C VAL A 233 -2.34 -2.92 -7.84
N ARG A 234 -2.13 -2.08 -6.83
CA ARG A 234 -0.83 -1.96 -6.16
C ARG A 234 -0.87 -2.66 -4.82
N TYR A 235 0.04 -3.61 -4.64
CA TYR A 235 0.35 -4.17 -3.32
C TYR A 235 1.28 -3.23 -2.54
N THR A 236 1.05 -3.13 -1.23
CA THR A 236 1.98 -2.47 -0.30
C THR A 236 2.07 -3.27 1.00
N GLU A 237 3.30 -3.50 1.46
CA GLU A 237 3.57 -4.02 2.81
C GLU A 237 3.64 -2.89 3.85
N ARG A 238 3.57 -1.62 3.41
CA ARG A 238 3.76 -0.46 4.28
C ARG A 238 2.43 0.20 4.67
N PRO A 239 2.13 0.38 5.97
CA PRO A 239 0.95 1.10 6.42
C PRO A 239 0.98 2.61 6.16
N ASP A 240 2.16 3.23 6.06
CA ASP A 240 2.27 4.66 5.73
C ASP A 240 1.89 4.95 4.27
N VAL A 241 2.25 4.06 3.34
CA VAL A 241 1.83 4.14 1.94
C VAL A 241 0.32 3.95 1.82
N ALA A 242 -0.25 2.97 2.51
CA ALA A 242 -1.69 2.74 2.56
C ALA A 242 -2.46 3.96 3.09
N ALA A 243 -2.04 4.50 4.24
CA ALA A 243 -2.64 5.68 4.84
C ALA A 243 -2.64 6.90 3.91
N ASN A 244 -1.54 7.13 3.18
CA ASN A 244 -1.47 8.22 2.21
C ASN A 244 -2.46 8.04 1.05
N HIS A 245 -2.61 6.82 0.52
CA HIS A 245 -3.55 6.56 -0.57
C HIS A 245 -5.01 6.69 -0.12
N ILE A 246 -5.34 6.26 1.11
CA ILE A 246 -6.66 6.47 1.71
C ILE A 246 -6.98 7.97 1.81
N LEU A 247 -6.02 8.80 2.29
CA LEU A 247 -6.19 10.26 2.35
C LEU A 247 -6.33 10.91 0.97
N GLU A 248 -5.83 10.26 -0.08
CA GLU A 248 -6.00 10.67 -1.47
C GLU A 248 -7.37 10.29 -2.05
N GLY A 249 -8.10 9.37 -1.42
CA GLY A 249 -9.41 8.89 -1.86
C GLY A 249 -9.43 7.49 -2.47
N HIS A 250 -8.35 6.73 -2.32
CA HIS A 250 -8.30 5.33 -2.75
C HIS A 250 -9.07 4.42 -1.79
N VAL A 251 -9.51 3.28 -2.32
CA VAL A 251 -10.11 2.19 -1.55
C VAL A 251 -9.06 1.10 -1.38
N ILE A 252 -8.85 0.68 -0.14
CA ILE A 252 -7.89 -0.35 0.23
C ILE A 252 -8.63 -1.62 0.61
N ILE A 253 -8.15 -2.77 0.12
CA ILE A 253 -8.64 -4.08 0.49
C ILE A 253 -7.56 -4.76 1.33
N ILE A 254 -7.95 -5.18 2.53
CA ILE A 254 -7.09 -5.89 3.49
C ILE A 254 -7.65 -7.30 3.59
N THR A 255 -6.80 -8.30 3.44
CA THR A 255 -7.20 -9.70 3.54
C THR A 255 -6.55 -10.29 4.77
N ASP A 256 -7.30 -11.03 5.57
CA ASP A 256 -6.70 -11.79 6.66
C ASP A 256 -5.71 -12.83 6.09
N THR A 257 -4.66 -13.14 6.83
CA THR A 257 -3.54 -14.01 6.40
C THR A 257 -2.58 -13.45 5.34
N SER A 258 -2.67 -12.18 4.94
CA SER A 258 -1.67 -11.55 4.05
C SER A 258 -0.90 -10.43 4.77
N PRO A 259 0.45 -10.38 4.67
CA PRO A 259 1.28 -9.27 5.15
C PRO A 259 1.31 -8.09 4.17
N SER A 260 0.41 -8.05 3.19
CA SER A 260 0.28 -6.96 2.23
C SER A 260 -1.17 -6.53 2.05
N VAL A 261 -1.40 -5.28 1.64
CA VAL A 261 -2.73 -4.75 1.34
C VAL A 261 -2.81 -4.27 -0.10
N ILE A 262 -4.01 -4.37 -0.67
CA ILE A 262 -4.30 -4.02 -2.05
C ILE A 262 -4.79 -2.57 -2.10
N ILE A 263 -4.14 -1.72 -2.88
CA ILE A 263 -4.57 -0.35 -3.16
C ILE A 263 -5.31 -0.32 -4.50
N THR A 264 -6.50 0.27 -4.52
CA THR A 264 -7.32 0.46 -5.72
C THR A 264 -7.97 1.84 -5.77
N PRO A 265 -8.23 2.40 -6.97
CA PRO A 265 -7.72 1.96 -8.27
C PRO A 265 -6.29 2.50 -8.48
N THR A 266 -5.50 1.91 -9.39
CA THR A 266 -4.11 2.35 -9.62
C THR A 266 -3.79 2.60 -11.09
N THR A 267 -2.76 3.42 -11.29
CA THR A 267 -2.19 3.70 -12.62
C THR A 267 -0.75 3.25 -12.68
N ILE A 268 -0.19 3.17 -13.88
CA ILE A 268 1.23 2.86 -14.08
C ILE A 268 2.15 3.75 -13.24
N PHE A 269 1.79 5.03 -13.05
CA PHE A 269 2.60 5.97 -12.28
C PHE A 269 2.55 5.70 -10.78
N HIS A 270 1.48 5.10 -10.26
CA HIS A 270 1.46 4.64 -8.87
C HIS A 270 2.50 3.54 -8.66
N HIS A 271 2.71 2.63 -9.62
CA HIS A 271 3.71 1.55 -9.50
C HIS A 271 5.17 2.01 -9.54
N VAL A 272 5.43 3.21 -10.07
CA VAL A 272 6.78 3.78 -10.15
C VAL A 272 7.13 4.64 -8.91
N GLN A 273 6.13 5.01 -8.10
CA GLN A 273 6.35 5.77 -6.89
C GLN A 273 6.84 4.90 -5.73
N HIS A 274 7.80 5.40 -4.97
CA HIS A 274 8.34 4.73 -3.79
C HIS A 274 8.38 5.67 -2.58
N ALA A 275 8.19 5.11 -1.38
CA ALA A 275 8.14 5.85 -0.12
C ALA A 275 9.42 6.69 0.13
N GLU A 276 10.60 6.15 -0.21
CA GLU A 276 11.90 6.82 -0.04
C GLU A 276 11.92 8.26 -0.61
N GLU A 277 11.27 8.49 -1.75
CA GLU A 277 11.23 9.81 -2.39
C GLU A 277 10.55 10.84 -1.50
N TYR A 278 9.51 10.44 -0.78
CA TYR A 278 8.69 11.30 0.06
C TYR A 278 9.35 11.60 1.41
N ARG A 279 10.43 10.89 1.77
CA ARG A 279 11.15 11.06 3.04
C ARG A 279 12.37 11.98 2.95
N GLN A 280 12.80 12.31 1.74
CA GLN A 280 13.90 13.24 1.52
C GLN A 280 13.41 14.70 1.44
N ALA A 281 14.30 15.67 1.16
CA ALA A 281 13.88 17.00 0.71
C ALA A 281 13.30 16.94 -0.72
N PRO A 282 12.37 17.82 -1.14
CA PRO A 282 11.75 17.77 -2.47
C PRO A 282 12.73 17.69 -3.65
N ALA A 283 13.86 18.42 -3.58
CA ALA A 283 14.90 18.38 -4.61
C ALA A 283 15.58 17.01 -4.70
N VAL A 284 16.01 16.44 -3.57
CA VAL A 284 16.63 15.11 -3.51
C VAL A 284 15.64 14.02 -3.92
N GLY A 285 14.39 14.11 -3.45
CA GLY A 285 13.32 13.19 -3.85
C GLY A 285 13.04 13.24 -5.36
N THR A 286 13.07 14.43 -5.96
CA THR A 286 12.93 14.61 -7.41
C THR A 286 14.11 14.00 -8.17
N PHE A 287 15.34 14.18 -7.69
CA PHE A 287 16.51 13.54 -8.28
C PHE A 287 16.40 12.01 -8.25
N LEU A 288 16.06 11.42 -7.10
CA LEU A 288 15.86 9.97 -6.98
C LEU A 288 14.76 9.45 -7.92
N ARG A 289 13.71 10.25 -8.11
CA ARG A 289 12.63 9.92 -9.03
C ARG A 289 13.10 9.86 -10.50
N TRP A 290 13.90 10.83 -10.93
CA TRP A 290 14.48 10.83 -12.28
C TRP A 290 15.46 9.68 -12.49
N VAL A 291 16.30 9.36 -11.49
CA VAL A 291 17.17 8.18 -11.54
C VAL A 291 16.35 6.92 -11.75
N ARG A 292 15.20 6.79 -11.06
CA ARG A 292 14.29 5.67 -11.27
C ARG A 292 13.64 5.64 -12.65
N PHE A 293 13.13 6.77 -13.13
CA PHE A 293 12.55 6.83 -14.48
C PHE A 293 13.58 6.42 -15.53
N LEU A 294 14.81 6.91 -15.41
CA LEU A 294 15.92 6.50 -16.28
C LEU A 294 16.23 5.01 -16.13
N GLY A 295 16.26 4.47 -14.91
CA GLY A 295 16.46 3.04 -14.65
C GLY A 295 15.40 2.16 -15.31
N ILE A 296 14.12 2.54 -15.25
CA ILE A 296 13.00 1.83 -15.87
C ILE A 296 13.04 1.93 -17.40
N LEU A 297 13.38 3.10 -17.93
CA LEU A 297 13.53 3.29 -19.37
C LEU A 297 14.71 2.49 -19.92
N CYS A 298 15.86 2.54 -19.23
CA CYS A 298 17.03 1.73 -19.57
C CYS A 298 16.71 0.25 -19.46
N SER A 299 16.03 -0.20 -18.40
CA SER A 299 15.70 -1.61 -18.25
C SER A 299 14.86 -2.13 -19.40
N THR A 300 13.92 -1.32 -19.92
CA THR A 300 12.97 -1.76 -20.96
C THR A 300 13.53 -1.60 -22.38
N PHE A 301 14.19 -0.47 -22.67
CA PHE A 301 14.53 -0.08 -24.05
C PHE A 301 16.01 -0.19 -24.40
N LEU A 302 16.92 -0.20 -23.42
CA LEU A 302 18.36 -0.20 -23.69
C LEU A 302 18.79 -1.41 -24.53
N LEU A 303 18.34 -2.61 -24.15
CA LEU A 303 18.71 -3.85 -24.84
C LEU A 303 18.18 -3.90 -26.29
N PRO A 304 16.88 -3.64 -26.56
CA PRO A 304 16.39 -3.57 -27.94
C PRO A 304 17.07 -2.51 -28.80
N ILE A 305 17.36 -1.33 -28.24
CA ILE A 305 18.03 -0.24 -28.97
C ILE A 305 19.50 -0.60 -29.26
N TRP A 306 20.22 -1.13 -28.27
CA TRP A 306 21.60 -1.57 -28.47
C TRP A 306 21.68 -2.69 -29.50
N PHE A 307 20.77 -3.66 -29.43
CA PHE A 307 20.71 -4.75 -30.41
C PHE A 307 20.38 -4.24 -31.82
N LEU A 308 19.54 -3.22 -31.96
CA LEU A 308 19.30 -2.55 -33.24
C LEU A 308 20.60 -1.96 -33.83
N PHE A 309 21.43 -1.31 -33.02
CA PHE A 309 22.70 -0.76 -33.50
C PHE A 309 23.70 -1.82 -33.96
N ILE A 310 23.59 -3.05 -33.46
CA ILE A 310 24.38 -4.18 -33.96
C ILE A 310 23.88 -4.60 -35.35
N LEU A 311 22.57 -4.61 -35.56
CA LEU A 311 21.95 -5.00 -36.84
C LEU A 311 22.07 -3.92 -37.91
N GLU A 312 22.04 -2.65 -37.52
CA GLU A 312 22.11 -1.47 -38.40
C GLU A 312 23.12 -0.45 -37.86
N PRO A 313 24.44 -0.71 -37.98
CA PRO A 313 25.48 0.20 -37.49
C PRO A 313 25.45 1.59 -38.13
N SER A 314 24.85 1.72 -39.33
CA SER A 314 24.66 3.01 -40.02
C SER A 314 23.78 4.00 -39.25
N LEU A 315 23.03 3.53 -38.24
CA LEU A 315 22.24 4.40 -37.36
C LEU A 315 23.09 5.09 -36.28
N LEU A 316 24.31 4.59 -36.02
CA LEU A 316 25.25 5.21 -35.09
C LEU A 316 26.07 6.29 -35.80
N PRO A 317 26.15 7.52 -35.23
CA PRO A 317 27.15 8.48 -35.67
C PRO A 317 28.58 7.94 -35.48
N ASP A 318 29.52 8.31 -36.35
CA ASP A 318 30.90 7.79 -36.34
C ASP A 318 31.62 7.94 -34.98
N HIS A 319 31.30 8.99 -34.22
CA HIS A 319 31.84 9.25 -32.89
C HIS A 319 31.34 8.30 -31.80
N LEU A 320 30.29 7.52 -32.07
CA LEU A 320 29.69 6.51 -31.16
C LEU A 320 29.88 5.07 -31.68
N SER A 321 30.75 4.87 -32.67
CA SER A 321 31.02 3.53 -33.25
C SER A 321 31.48 2.49 -32.23
N TYR A 322 32.04 2.90 -31.08
CA TYR A 322 32.44 2.02 -29.99
C TYR A 322 31.28 1.31 -29.27
N ILE A 323 30.04 1.78 -29.43
CA ILE A 323 28.83 1.18 -28.85
C ILE A 323 28.45 -0.15 -29.53
N GLY A 324 28.96 -0.36 -30.75
CA GLY A 324 28.74 -1.56 -31.56
C GLY A 324 29.60 -2.77 -31.19
N PHE A 325 29.39 -3.86 -31.92
CA PHE A 325 30.01 -5.17 -31.68
C PHE A 325 31.45 -5.21 -32.22
N ASN A 326 32.45 -5.33 -31.34
CA ASN A 326 33.86 -5.21 -31.72
C ASN A 326 34.58 -6.56 -31.97
N LYS A 327 33.96 -7.71 -31.68
CA LYS A 327 34.60 -9.03 -31.83
C LYS A 327 33.65 -10.09 -32.39
N PRO A 328 34.06 -10.89 -33.39
CA PRO A 328 33.23 -11.99 -33.88
C PRO A 328 32.93 -12.99 -32.75
N SER A 329 31.68 -13.44 -32.65
CA SER A 329 31.26 -14.49 -31.71
C SER A 329 30.72 -15.70 -32.46
N HIS A 330 30.92 -16.88 -31.88
CA HIS A 330 30.48 -18.15 -32.46
C HIS A 330 28.95 -18.34 -32.40
N ILE A 331 28.26 -17.57 -31.55
CA ILE A 331 26.82 -17.66 -31.31
C ILE A 331 26.15 -16.35 -31.71
N PRO A 332 24.98 -16.39 -32.41
CA PRO A 332 24.20 -15.19 -32.71
C PRO A 332 23.94 -14.33 -31.46
N VAL A 333 24.20 -13.02 -31.56
CA VAL A 333 24.08 -12.09 -30.43
C VAL A 333 22.68 -12.11 -29.81
N ILE A 334 21.64 -12.28 -30.62
CA ILE A 334 20.26 -12.40 -30.12
C ILE A 334 20.09 -13.58 -29.15
N LEU A 335 20.69 -14.73 -29.46
CA LEU A 335 20.63 -15.91 -28.60
C LEU A 335 21.43 -15.68 -27.31
N GLN A 336 22.57 -14.99 -27.39
CA GLN A 336 23.33 -14.60 -26.20
C GLN A 336 22.51 -13.70 -25.28
N VAL A 337 21.80 -12.70 -25.83
CA VAL A 337 20.96 -11.79 -25.04
C VAL A 337 19.80 -12.55 -24.37
N PHE A 338 19.09 -13.41 -25.10
CA PHE A 338 18.03 -14.23 -24.50
C PHE A 338 18.58 -15.15 -23.40
N LEU A 339 19.68 -15.88 -23.67
CA LEU A 339 20.30 -16.78 -22.69
C LEU A 339 20.77 -16.01 -21.44
N ALA A 340 21.36 -14.84 -21.61
CA ALA A 340 21.81 -14.02 -20.51
C ALA A 340 20.62 -13.45 -19.69
N ASP A 341 19.55 -12.96 -20.34
CA ASP A 341 18.38 -12.43 -19.63
C ASP A 341 17.60 -13.53 -18.89
N PHE A 342 17.43 -14.71 -19.50
CA PHE A 342 16.91 -15.90 -18.82
C PHE A 342 17.86 -16.39 -17.71
N GLY A 343 19.18 -16.28 -17.91
CA GLY A 343 20.18 -16.62 -16.91
C GLY A 343 20.08 -15.75 -15.66
N VAL A 344 19.89 -14.44 -15.81
CA VAL A 344 19.63 -13.53 -14.68
C VAL A 344 18.36 -13.92 -13.93
N GLU A 345 17.32 -14.31 -14.65
CA GLU A 345 16.06 -14.75 -14.06
C GLU A 345 16.19 -16.08 -13.32
N PHE A 346 16.93 -17.02 -13.90
CA PHE A 346 17.26 -18.29 -13.27
C PHE A 346 18.08 -18.09 -11.98
N LEU A 347 19.06 -17.17 -12.00
CA LEU A 347 19.82 -16.80 -10.81
C LEU A 347 18.93 -16.16 -9.74
N ARG A 348 17.99 -15.30 -10.12
CA ARG A 348 17.03 -14.69 -9.18
C ARG A 348 16.14 -15.75 -8.53
N MET A 349 15.55 -16.65 -9.32
CA MET A 349 14.72 -17.74 -8.80
C MET A 349 15.53 -18.67 -7.90
N ALA A 350 16.76 -19.01 -8.28
CA ALA A 350 17.66 -19.80 -7.44
C ALA A 350 17.98 -19.10 -6.13
N ALA A 351 18.25 -17.79 -6.14
CA ALA A 351 18.58 -17.01 -4.95
C ALA A 351 17.44 -16.98 -3.92
N ILE A 352 16.17 -16.94 -4.36
CA ILE A 352 15.01 -16.97 -3.45
C ILE A 352 14.92 -18.33 -2.71
N HIS A 353 15.32 -19.42 -3.35
CA HIS A 353 15.35 -20.75 -2.74
C HIS A 353 16.65 -21.08 -1.99
N THR A 354 17.64 -20.18 -2.04
CA THR A 354 18.91 -20.34 -1.35
C THR A 354 18.87 -19.63 0.00
N PRO A 355 19.29 -20.27 1.10
CA PRO A 355 19.44 -19.60 2.38
C PRO A 355 20.26 -18.30 2.28
N THR A 356 19.84 -17.24 2.97
CA THR A 356 20.49 -15.91 2.91
C THR A 356 22.00 -15.96 3.18
N ALA A 357 22.45 -16.85 4.09
CA ALA A 357 23.86 -17.07 4.39
C ALA A 357 24.71 -17.53 3.18
N LEU A 358 24.10 -18.19 2.19
CA LEU A 358 24.75 -18.70 0.99
C LEU A 358 24.53 -17.81 -0.24
N SER A 359 23.57 -16.89 -0.19
CA SER A 359 23.19 -16.03 -1.32
C SER A 359 24.33 -15.15 -1.81
N THR A 360 25.11 -14.54 -0.91
CA THR A 360 26.26 -13.69 -1.26
C THR A 360 27.38 -14.49 -1.94
N ALA A 361 27.67 -15.69 -1.45
CA ALA A 361 28.68 -16.57 -2.03
C ALA A 361 28.25 -17.08 -3.42
N MET A 362 26.98 -17.47 -3.57
CA MET A 362 26.42 -17.86 -4.87
C MET A 362 26.44 -16.70 -5.88
N GLY A 363 26.12 -15.48 -5.44
CA GLY A 363 26.19 -14.29 -6.29
C GLY A 363 27.61 -14.04 -6.83
N LEU A 364 28.63 -14.21 -5.98
CA LEU A 364 30.04 -14.03 -6.38
C LEU A 364 30.50 -15.13 -7.35
N ILE A 365 30.12 -16.39 -7.10
CA ILE A 365 30.39 -17.51 -8.01
C ILE A 365 29.70 -17.30 -9.37
N ALA A 366 28.43 -16.89 -9.37
CA ALA A 366 27.68 -16.64 -10.60
C ALA A 366 28.26 -15.48 -11.41
N ALA A 367 28.55 -14.35 -10.76
CA ALA A 367 29.03 -13.15 -11.42
C ALA A 367 30.48 -13.29 -11.93
N VAL A 368 31.39 -13.80 -11.10
CA VAL A 368 32.83 -13.84 -11.42
C VAL A 368 33.20 -15.13 -12.12
N LEU A 369 32.83 -16.28 -11.56
CA LEU A 369 33.34 -17.57 -12.05
C LEU A 369 32.58 -18.03 -13.29
N ILE A 370 31.25 -18.08 -13.24
CA ILE A 370 30.44 -18.50 -14.39
C ILE A 370 30.46 -17.44 -15.49
N GLY A 371 30.33 -16.16 -15.13
CA GLY A 371 30.38 -15.05 -16.07
C GLY A 371 31.70 -14.99 -16.85
N GLN A 372 32.84 -15.02 -16.16
CA GLN A 372 34.16 -14.96 -16.82
C GLN A 372 34.42 -16.19 -17.68
N ILE A 373 34.13 -17.41 -17.17
CA ILE A 373 34.31 -18.65 -17.94
C ILE A 373 33.44 -18.62 -19.20
N ALA A 374 32.21 -18.10 -19.12
CA ALA A 374 31.34 -17.99 -20.27
C ALA A 374 31.86 -16.99 -21.33
N ILE A 375 32.58 -15.94 -20.93
CA ILE A 375 33.31 -15.07 -21.86
C ILE A 375 34.49 -15.82 -22.48
N ASP A 376 35.30 -16.47 -21.65
CA ASP A 376 36.54 -17.11 -22.06
C ASP A 376 36.30 -18.29 -23.02
N VAL A 377 35.20 -19.03 -22.84
CA VAL A 377 34.76 -20.12 -23.73
C VAL A 377 34.02 -19.59 -24.97
N GLY A 378 33.74 -18.28 -25.03
CA GLY A 378 33.11 -17.63 -26.19
C GLY A 378 31.58 -17.78 -26.26
N LEU A 379 30.94 -18.20 -25.16
CA LEU A 379 29.48 -18.27 -25.04
C LEU A 379 28.86 -16.87 -25.03
N PHE A 380 29.49 -15.93 -24.31
CA PHE A 380 29.07 -14.53 -24.23
C PHE A 380 30.17 -13.58 -24.66
N THR A 381 29.77 -12.45 -25.24
CA THR A 381 30.67 -11.31 -25.44
C THR A 381 30.61 -10.36 -24.23
N PRO A 382 31.73 -9.67 -23.90
CA PRO A 382 31.75 -8.69 -22.82
C PRO A 382 30.65 -7.62 -22.96
N GLU A 383 30.36 -7.20 -24.18
CA GLU A 383 29.32 -6.23 -24.50
C GLU A 383 27.93 -6.75 -24.13
N VAL A 384 27.58 -7.99 -24.51
CA VAL A 384 26.29 -8.59 -24.13
C VAL A 384 26.13 -8.61 -22.61
N ILE A 385 27.16 -9.04 -21.88
CA ILE A 385 27.12 -9.09 -20.41
C ILE A 385 26.94 -7.69 -19.82
N LEU A 386 27.63 -6.69 -20.35
CA LEU A 386 27.51 -5.31 -19.88
C LEU A 386 26.06 -4.79 -20.04
N TYR A 387 25.48 -4.89 -21.24
CA TYR A 387 24.14 -4.33 -21.50
C TYR A 387 23.03 -5.12 -20.80
N VAL A 388 23.15 -6.45 -20.72
CA VAL A 388 22.19 -7.27 -19.96
C VAL A 388 22.28 -6.97 -18.46
N SER A 389 23.49 -6.81 -17.92
CA SER A 389 23.68 -6.42 -16.52
C SER A 389 23.08 -5.04 -16.22
N LEU A 390 23.27 -4.07 -17.11
CA LEU A 390 22.70 -2.74 -16.95
C LEU A 390 21.17 -2.75 -17.02
N ALA A 391 20.58 -3.52 -17.94
CA ALA A 391 19.14 -3.70 -18.02
C ALA A 391 18.58 -4.42 -16.78
N ALA A 392 19.29 -5.42 -16.25
CA ALA A 392 18.94 -6.11 -15.02
C ALA A 392 18.98 -5.18 -13.80
N ILE A 393 20.03 -4.36 -13.66
CA ILE A 393 20.13 -3.36 -12.59
C ILE A 393 18.99 -2.33 -12.69
N GLY A 394 18.69 -1.86 -13.91
CA GLY A 394 17.55 -0.97 -14.14
C GLY A 394 16.21 -1.61 -13.74
N THR A 395 16.07 -2.92 -13.89
CA THR A 395 14.86 -3.67 -13.51
C THR A 395 14.59 -3.56 -12.00
N PHE A 396 15.64 -3.56 -11.17
CA PHE A 396 15.55 -3.37 -9.71
C PHE A 396 15.25 -1.93 -9.27
N THR A 397 15.33 -0.96 -10.18
CA THR A 397 14.87 0.41 -9.86
C THR A 397 13.34 0.52 -9.83
N THR A 398 12.63 -0.43 -10.46
CA THR A 398 11.17 -0.51 -10.46
C THR A 398 10.67 -0.98 -9.08
N PRO A 399 9.91 -0.16 -8.33
CA PRO A 399 9.47 -0.53 -6.98
C PRO A 399 8.49 -1.71 -6.98
N SER A 400 7.53 -1.70 -7.90
CA SER A 400 6.57 -2.78 -8.04
C SER A 400 7.19 -3.97 -8.78
N TYR A 401 7.25 -5.12 -8.09
CA TYR A 401 7.75 -6.36 -8.67
C TYR A 401 6.94 -6.79 -9.91
N GLU A 402 5.62 -6.74 -9.84
CA GLU A 402 4.74 -7.10 -10.97
C GLU A 402 5.00 -6.21 -12.19
N LEU A 403 5.14 -4.89 -12.01
CA LEU A 403 5.48 -3.98 -13.12
C LEU A 403 6.87 -4.30 -13.70
N SER A 404 7.83 -4.66 -12.83
CA SER A 404 9.19 -5.03 -13.22
C SER A 404 9.20 -6.27 -14.14
N VAL A 405 8.37 -7.27 -13.82
CA VAL A 405 8.17 -8.47 -14.65
C VAL A 405 7.44 -8.13 -15.95
N ALA A 406 6.39 -7.30 -15.89
CA ALA A 406 5.66 -6.85 -17.08
C ALA A 406 6.58 -6.15 -18.11
N ASN A 407 7.41 -5.21 -17.62
CA ASN A 407 8.38 -4.49 -18.45
C ASN A 407 9.43 -5.43 -19.06
N LYS A 408 9.84 -6.48 -18.33
CA LYS A 408 10.73 -7.53 -18.85
C LYS A 408 10.08 -8.32 -20.00
N ILE A 409 8.82 -8.75 -19.86
CA ILE A 409 8.10 -9.46 -20.93
C ILE A 409 8.01 -8.58 -22.18
N VAL A 410 7.66 -7.30 -22.00
CA VAL A 410 7.61 -6.32 -23.10
C VAL A 410 8.97 -6.17 -23.77
N ARG A 411 10.05 -6.04 -22.99
CA ARG A 411 11.42 -5.95 -23.52
C ARG A 411 11.77 -7.15 -24.40
N LEU A 412 11.45 -8.37 -23.98
CA LEU A 412 11.71 -9.59 -24.75
C LEU A 412 10.91 -9.62 -26.06
N ILE A 413 9.65 -9.18 -26.03
CA ILE A 413 8.82 -9.06 -27.23
C ILE A 413 9.40 -8.02 -28.20
N ILE A 414 9.76 -6.83 -27.71
CA ILE A 414 10.37 -5.78 -28.54
C ILE A 414 11.70 -6.27 -29.12
N LEU A 415 12.52 -6.94 -28.33
CA LEU A 415 13.79 -7.51 -28.77
C LEU A 415 13.59 -8.53 -29.91
N ALA A 416 12.60 -9.41 -29.80
CA ALA A 416 12.24 -10.35 -30.86
C ALA A 416 11.76 -9.62 -32.13
N LEU A 417 10.95 -8.56 -31.99
CA LEU A 417 10.53 -7.73 -33.13
C LEU A 417 11.72 -7.04 -33.80
N VAL A 418 12.68 -6.51 -33.03
CA VAL A 418 13.92 -5.93 -33.58
C VAL A 418 14.74 -6.99 -34.31
N ALA A 419 14.81 -8.22 -33.81
CA ALA A 419 15.53 -9.31 -34.47
C ALA A 419 14.97 -9.66 -35.86
N ILE A 420 13.66 -9.56 -36.03
CA ILE A 420 12.97 -9.92 -37.29
C ILE A 420 12.88 -8.72 -38.23
N PHE A 421 12.53 -7.54 -37.71
CA PHE A 421 12.14 -6.35 -38.49
C PHE A 421 13.07 -5.15 -38.31
N LYS A 422 14.17 -5.27 -37.54
CA LYS A 422 15.15 -4.20 -37.29
C LYS A 422 14.49 -2.92 -36.76
N LEU A 423 14.81 -1.74 -37.32
CA LEU A 423 14.24 -0.45 -36.90
C LEU A 423 12.70 -0.44 -36.93
N ASN A 424 12.09 -1.02 -37.95
CA ASN A 424 10.64 -1.11 -38.05
C ASN A 424 10.06 -1.94 -36.89
N GLY A 425 10.76 -3.00 -36.48
CA GLY A 425 10.37 -3.82 -35.32
C GLY A 425 10.36 -3.03 -34.01
N LEU A 426 11.36 -2.16 -33.81
CA LEU A 426 11.43 -1.29 -32.63
C LEU A 426 10.25 -0.30 -32.61
N ILE A 427 9.98 0.36 -33.75
CA ILE A 427 8.88 1.34 -33.87
C ILE A 427 7.53 0.65 -33.67
N ILE A 428 7.31 -0.50 -34.30
CA ILE A 428 6.08 -1.29 -34.16
C ILE A 428 5.91 -1.75 -32.71
N GLY A 429 6.95 -2.32 -32.10
CA GLY A 429 6.90 -2.80 -30.71
C GLY A 429 6.57 -1.67 -29.72
N PHE A 430 7.21 -0.51 -29.86
CA PHE A 430 6.91 0.67 -29.04
C PHE A 430 5.48 1.19 -29.26
N THR A 431 5.03 1.24 -30.52
CA THR A 431 3.68 1.70 -30.85
C THR A 431 2.62 0.76 -30.30
N LEU A 432 2.80 -0.55 -30.45
CA LEU A 432 1.91 -1.57 -29.88
C LEU A 432 1.86 -1.49 -28.36
N LEU A 433 3.01 -1.30 -27.71
CA LEU A 433 3.08 -1.08 -26.27
C LEU A 433 2.25 0.13 -25.83
N LEU A 434 2.40 1.28 -26.50
CA LEU A 434 1.63 2.48 -26.20
C LEU A 434 0.12 2.25 -26.38
N ILE A 435 -0.29 1.68 -27.51
CA ILE A 435 -1.70 1.35 -27.78
C ILE A 435 -2.25 0.44 -26.68
N TYR A 436 -1.50 -0.62 -26.35
CA TYR A 436 -1.91 -1.57 -25.31
C TYR A 436 -2.07 -0.88 -23.96
N LEU A 437 -1.07 -0.14 -23.48
CA LEU A 437 -1.13 0.59 -22.20
C LEU A 437 -2.29 1.59 -22.14
N THR A 438 -2.59 2.27 -23.25
CA THR A 438 -3.72 3.23 -23.30
C THR A 438 -5.09 2.55 -23.32
N SER A 439 -5.17 1.29 -23.75
CA SER A 439 -6.41 0.51 -23.75
C SER A 439 -6.76 -0.06 -22.38
N ILE A 440 -5.77 -0.21 -21.49
CA ILE A 440 -5.95 -0.78 -20.15
C ILE A 440 -6.74 0.16 -19.25
N ARG A 441 -7.68 -0.43 -18.51
CA ARG A 441 -8.41 0.22 -17.42
C ARG A 441 -8.28 -0.60 -16.15
N SER A 442 -8.00 0.06 -15.03
CA SER A 442 -8.08 -0.53 -13.69
C SER A 442 -9.42 -0.11 -13.08
N LEU A 443 -10.34 -1.06 -12.99
CA LEU A 443 -11.75 -0.81 -12.66
C LEU A 443 -12.33 0.25 -13.60
N GLN A 444 -12.62 1.45 -13.09
CA GLN A 444 -13.16 2.56 -13.87
C GLN A 444 -12.11 3.59 -14.30
N THR A 445 -10.84 3.35 -14.00
CA THR A 445 -9.78 4.36 -14.17
C THR A 445 -8.82 4.05 -15.32
N PRO A 446 -8.48 5.05 -16.18
CA PRO A 446 -7.50 4.87 -17.25
C PRO A 446 -6.09 4.64 -16.70
N TYR A 447 -5.43 3.56 -17.13
CA TYR A 447 -4.13 3.15 -16.60
C TYR A 447 -3.00 4.15 -16.89
N MET A 448 -3.13 4.94 -17.96
CA MET A 448 -2.16 5.94 -18.40
C MET A 448 -2.40 7.34 -17.82
N TRP A 449 -3.35 7.53 -16.91
CA TRP A 449 -3.52 8.82 -16.23
C TRP A 449 -2.29 9.13 -15.34
N PRO A 450 -1.75 10.37 -15.33
CA PRO A 450 -2.30 11.62 -15.86
C PRO A 450 -1.86 11.99 -17.28
N PHE A 451 -1.21 11.08 -18.01
CA PHE A 451 -0.83 11.31 -19.41
C PHE A 451 -2.05 11.24 -20.32
N LEU A 452 -2.92 10.24 -20.12
CA LEU A 452 -4.18 10.04 -20.84
C LEU A 452 -5.29 9.61 -19.88
N PRO A 453 -6.35 10.42 -19.67
CA PRO A 453 -6.53 11.79 -20.17
C PRO A 453 -5.51 12.77 -19.55
N PHE A 454 -5.08 13.75 -20.35
CA PHE A 454 -4.01 14.66 -19.95
C PHE A 454 -4.43 15.57 -18.78
N ASN A 455 -3.67 15.51 -17.68
CA ASN A 455 -3.78 16.41 -16.55
C ASN A 455 -2.40 16.96 -16.20
N GLY A 456 -2.07 18.16 -16.72
CA GLY A 456 -0.75 18.77 -16.54
C GLY A 456 -0.36 19.02 -15.09
N LYS A 457 -1.32 19.33 -14.20
CA LYS A 457 -1.04 19.52 -12.76
C LYS A 457 -0.63 18.23 -12.09
N ALA A 458 -1.35 17.14 -12.36
CA ALA A 458 -1.02 15.82 -11.83
C ALA A 458 0.28 15.27 -12.46
N LEU A 459 0.48 15.47 -13.77
CA LEU A 459 1.71 15.07 -14.44
C LEU A 459 2.94 15.78 -13.87
N TRP A 460 2.82 17.07 -13.53
CA TRP A 460 3.88 17.81 -12.85
C TRP A 460 4.22 17.21 -11.50
N GLN A 461 3.23 16.79 -10.71
CA GLN A 461 3.44 16.11 -9.42
C GLN A 461 4.05 14.72 -9.56
N VAL A 462 3.79 14.04 -10.68
CA VAL A 462 4.45 12.77 -11.03
C VAL A 462 5.90 13.03 -11.40
N LEU A 463 6.21 14.00 -12.26
CA LEU A 463 7.58 14.26 -12.71
C LEU A 463 8.46 14.88 -11.63
N ILE A 464 7.91 15.82 -10.85
CA ILE A 464 8.63 16.59 -9.83
C ILE A 464 7.94 16.39 -8.50
N ARG A 465 8.73 16.01 -7.49
CA ARG A 465 8.19 15.89 -6.14
C ARG A 465 7.96 17.30 -5.58
N THR A 466 6.69 17.67 -5.44
CA THR A 466 6.29 18.88 -4.74
C THR A 466 6.31 18.68 -3.22
N SER A 467 6.56 19.75 -2.46
CA SER A 467 6.39 19.71 -1.01
C SER A 467 4.94 19.42 -0.64
N VAL A 468 4.71 18.77 0.52
CA VAL A 468 3.35 18.43 0.99
C VAL A 468 2.45 19.68 1.10
N PRO A 469 2.91 20.83 1.63
CA PRO A 469 2.10 22.06 1.64
C PRO A 469 1.76 22.60 0.23
N GLY A 470 2.56 22.25 -0.78
CA GLY A 470 2.30 22.60 -2.19
C GLY A 470 1.33 21.65 -2.89
N SER A 471 1.07 20.45 -2.34
CA SER A 471 0.14 19.46 -2.90
C SER A 471 -1.28 19.70 -2.35
N LYS A 472 -1.98 20.65 -2.96
CA LYS A 472 -3.30 21.10 -2.46
C LYS A 472 -4.47 20.22 -2.90
N VAL A 473 -4.35 19.49 -4.00
CA VAL A 473 -5.48 18.83 -4.68
C VAL A 473 -5.28 17.32 -4.65
N ARG A 474 -6.36 16.58 -4.37
CA ARG A 474 -6.39 15.11 -4.46
C ARG A 474 -6.34 14.65 -5.93
N PRO A 475 -5.75 13.48 -6.23
CA PRO A 475 -5.75 12.93 -7.59
C PRO A 475 -7.16 12.88 -8.18
N SER A 476 -7.35 13.39 -9.40
CA SER A 476 -8.69 13.41 -10.02
C SER A 476 -9.18 12.01 -10.40
N ILE A 477 -8.27 11.04 -10.47
CA ILE A 477 -8.53 9.68 -10.91
C ILE A 477 -9.39 8.86 -9.94
N VAL A 478 -9.35 9.19 -8.65
CA VAL A 478 -10.18 8.53 -7.64
C VAL A 478 -11.52 9.22 -7.42
N HIS A 479 -11.90 10.14 -8.33
CA HIS A 479 -13.12 10.95 -8.29
C HIS A 479 -13.52 11.41 -6.87
N PRO A 480 -12.61 12.06 -6.13
CA PRO A 480 -12.84 12.27 -4.71
C PRO A 480 -13.98 13.27 -4.47
N GLN A 481 -14.87 12.94 -3.54
CA GLN A 481 -15.98 13.83 -3.14
C GLN A 481 -15.44 15.19 -2.64
N ASN A 482 -14.39 15.15 -1.80
CA ASN A 482 -13.63 16.33 -1.41
C ASN A 482 -12.33 16.45 -2.23
N ARG A 483 -12.21 17.50 -3.06
CA ARG A 483 -11.03 17.69 -3.92
C ARG A 483 -9.79 18.28 -3.21
N SER A 484 -9.95 18.95 -2.07
CA SER A 484 -8.84 19.68 -1.42
C SER A 484 -8.23 18.88 -0.28
N LYS A 485 -6.91 18.64 -0.34
CA LYS A 485 -6.13 18.02 0.76
C LYS A 485 -5.99 18.97 1.94
N ILE A 486 -5.99 20.27 1.67
CA ILE A 486 -5.78 21.33 2.65
C ILE A 486 -7.13 22.00 2.96
N PRO A 487 -7.49 22.21 4.23
CA PRO A 487 -8.71 22.93 4.57
C PRO A 487 -8.65 24.36 3.98
N PRO A 488 -9.78 24.92 3.52
CA PRO A 488 -9.82 26.18 2.76
C PRO A 488 -9.30 27.42 3.52
N ASN A 489 -8.96 27.32 4.81
CA ASN A 489 -8.56 28.43 5.68
C ASN A 489 -7.22 28.23 6.43
N SER A 490 -6.30 27.39 5.92
CA SER A 490 -4.95 27.25 6.53
C SER A 490 -3.88 28.12 5.89
#